data_AF-A0A2G6ZNC0-F1
#
_entry.id   AF-A0A2G6ZNC0-F1
#
_cell.length_a   1.000
_cell.length_b   1.000
_cell.length_c   1.000
_cell.angle_alpha   90.00
_cell.angle_beta   90.00
_cell.angle_gamma   90.00
#
_symmetry.space_group_name_H-M   'P 1'
#
loop_
_entity.id
_entity.type
_entity.pdbx_description
1 polymer ?
#
loop_
_entity_poly.entity_id
_entity_poly.type
_entity_poly.pdbx_seq_one_letter_code
_entity_poly.pdbx_strand_id
1 'polypeptide(L)'
;MKIAILMSSDPGSPSEIAGFTALWLYYLPRALEKAGVDIVKVLIPSNSKPDELVNFYKQVPIGEVDAILAMGLRYFTTVPKECYQALKERYPNLPICQIYDGSLLDSSGCDINFTMRNDDHRYPIGGEANRYRRHKRNNYYVGWAADQDLIINNQPEDQLNIFVDHPCFGVAQSDRTLEILLNIRELGRKISKISKYRNVCVRQLLSGRVEELDLSKKLSVELYDRKGIPFDELAKVYSTSHIFMVTHSESVGQSIIEAATAGSLVLSPIGCVNQDRLDTVRSIVVDTKLIQWEAILEFVDPLSNRNFAVSNNNWNLIASRIIKGVLQWDQNSGIRYN
;
A
#
# COMPACT_ATOMS: atom_id res chain seq x y z
N MET A 1 -14.31 18.77 -12.71
CA MET A 1 -14.65 17.34 -12.62
C MET A 1 -15.19 17.10 -11.23
N LYS A 2 -16.23 16.29 -11.09
CA LYS A 2 -16.88 16.00 -9.81
C LYS A 2 -17.01 14.49 -9.60
N ILE A 3 -16.57 13.97 -8.46
CA ILE A 3 -16.58 12.52 -8.17
C ILE A 3 -17.38 12.27 -6.89
N ALA A 4 -18.30 11.31 -6.94
CA ALA A 4 -18.91 10.76 -5.74
C ALA A 4 -17.99 9.69 -5.14
N ILE A 5 -17.59 9.86 -3.88
CA ILE A 5 -16.80 8.89 -3.15
C ILE A 5 -17.70 8.16 -2.14
N LEU A 6 -17.87 6.85 -2.36
CA LEU A 6 -18.57 5.96 -1.42
C LEU A 6 -17.58 5.48 -0.38
N MET A 7 -17.83 5.72 0.91
CA MET A 7 -16.87 5.47 1.98
C MET A 7 -17.52 4.93 3.25
N SER A 8 -16.82 4.05 3.97
CA SER A 8 -17.29 3.51 5.26
C SER A 8 -17.06 4.46 6.44
N SER A 9 -16.11 5.37 6.31
CA SER A 9 -15.73 6.37 7.31
C SER A 9 -15.04 7.56 6.63
N ASP A 10 -14.90 8.67 7.36
CA ASP A 10 -14.20 9.88 6.88
C ASP A 10 -13.18 10.31 7.94
N PRO A 11 -11.96 9.73 7.94
CA PRO A 11 -10.94 10.08 8.93
C PRO A 11 -10.60 11.57 8.87
N GLY A 12 -10.71 12.25 10.01
CA GLY A 12 -10.47 13.68 10.15
C GLY A 12 -8.99 14.03 10.29
N SER A 13 -8.20 13.12 10.85
CA SER A 13 -6.80 13.34 11.20
C SER A 13 -5.92 12.08 10.97
N PRO A 14 -4.58 12.22 10.84
CA PRO A 14 -3.68 11.08 10.71
C PRO A 14 -3.73 10.10 11.91
N SER A 15 -4.03 10.59 13.11
CA SER A 15 -4.18 9.74 14.31
C SER A 15 -5.39 8.81 14.27
N GLU A 16 -6.39 9.11 13.44
CA GLU A 16 -7.57 8.27 13.22
C GLU A 16 -7.33 7.18 12.16
N ILE A 17 -6.16 7.19 11.50
CA ILE A 17 -5.83 6.21 10.47
C ILE A 17 -5.43 4.89 11.13
N ALA A 18 -6.37 3.95 11.12
CA ALA A 18 -6.16 2.57 11.53
C ALA A 18 -6.16 1.64 10.30
N GLY A 19 -4.97 1.44 9.74
CA GLY A 19 -4.75 0.51 8.63
C GLY A 19 -5.06 1.08 7.24
N PHE A 20 -4.96 0.20 6.25
CA PHE A 20 -4.85 0.56 4.85
C PHE A 20 -6.07 1.31 4.28
N THR A 21 -7.29 0.83 4.52
CA THR A 21 -8.49 1.48 3.98
C THR A 21 -8.66 2.89 4.53
N ALA A 22 -8.39 3.10 5.83
CA ALA A 22 -8.45 4.42 6.46
C ALA A 22 -7.40 5.37 5.89
N LEU A 23 -6.20 4.88 5.56
CA LEU A 23 -5.15 5.66 4.92
C LEU A 23 -5.62 6.22 3.58
N TRP A 24 -6.19 5.36 2.73
CA TRP A 24 -6.70 5.74 1.41
C TRP A 24 -7.91 6.69 1.51
N LEU A 25 -8.81 6.45 2.46
CA LEU A 25 -9.94 7.34 2.75
C LEU A 25 -9.50 8.73 3.19
N TYR A 26 -8.38 8.83 3.92
CA TYR A 26 -7.83 10.10 4.34
C TYR A 26 -7.16 10.85 3.19
N TYR A 27 -6.20 10.24 2.50
CA TYR A 27 -5.34 10.98 1.57
C TYR A 27 -5.93 11.14 0.16
N LEU A 28 -6.63 10.14 -0.37
CA LEU A 28 -7.06 10.21 -1.78
C LEU A 28 -8.08 11.32 -2.05
N PRO A 29 -9.15 11.52 -1.25
CA PRO A 29 -10.08 12.62 -1.48
C PRO A 29 -9.37 13.99 -1.45
N ARG A 30 -8.49 14.21 -0.47
CA ARG A 30 -7.70 15.44 -0.34
C ARG A 30 -6.79 15.69 -1.55
N ALA A 31 -6.17 14.63 -2.07
CA ALA A 31 -5.32 14.72 -3.26
C ALA A 31 -6.13 15.01 -4.54
N LEU A 32 -7.34 14.44 -4.66
CA LEU A 32 -8.27 14.76 -5.76
C LEU A 32 -8.76 16.21 -5.68
N GLU A 33 -9.15 16.68 -4.49
CA GLU A 33 -9.55 18.08 -4.26
C GLU A 33 -8.42 19.05 -4.62
N LYS A 34 -7.18 18.76 -4.21
CA LYS A 34 -5.98 19.52 -4.59
C LYS A 34 -5.74 19.55 -6.10
N ALA A 35 -6.16 18.50 -6.80
CA ALA A 35 -6.11 18.42 -8.26
C ALA A 35 -7.31 19.10 -8.97
N GLY A 36 -8.19 19.78 -8.21
CA GLY A 36 -9.35 20.50 -8.76
C GLY A 36 -10.58 19.62 -9.01
N VAL A 37 -10.70 18.49 -8.31
CA VAL A 37 -11.89 17.63 -8.37
C VAL A 37 -12.83 17.97 -7.23
N ASP A 38 -14.10 18.25 -7.55
CA ASP A 38 -15.15 18.44 -6.56
C ASP A 38 -15.58 17.06 -6.00
N ILE A 39 -15.50 16.86 -4.68
CA ILE A 39 -15.83 15.58 -4.05
C ILE A 39 -17.20 15.62 -3.41
N VAL A 40 -18.05 14.65 -3.75
CA VAL A 40 -19.30 14.34 -3.03
C VAL A 40 -19.06 13.12 -2.17
N LYS A 41 -18.94 13.31 -0.85
CA LYS A 41 -18.77 12.19 0.09
C LYS A 41 -20.11 11.53 0.38
N VAL A 42 -20.17 10.21 0.27
CA VAL A 42 -21.34 9.39 0.55
C VAL A 42 -20.95 8.33 1.57
N LEU A 43 -21.47 8.45 2.79
CA LEU A 43 -21.22 7.48 3.86
C LEU A 43 -22.08 6.23 3.64
N ILE A 44 -21.43 5.09 3.56
CA ILE A 44 -22.07 3.78 3.46
C ILE A 44 -22.45 3.33 4.88
N PRO A 45 -23.69 2.88 5.10
CA PRO A 45 -24.12 2.31 6.37
C PRO A 45 -23.18 1.18 6.84
N SER A 46 -22.71 1.30 8.08
CA SER A 46 -21.86 0.28 8.71
C SER A 46 -22.69 -0.90 9.22
N ASN A 47 -22.16 -2.12 9.14
CA ASN A 47 -22.78 -3.35 9.66
C ASN A 47 -24.20 -3.66 9.11
N SER A 48 -24.54 -3.14 7.95
CA SER A 48 -25.82 -3.43 7.30
C SER A 48 -25.91 -4.87 6.82
N LYS A 49 -27.10 -5.45 6.93
CA LYS A 49 -27.39 -6.73 6.29
C LYS A 49 -27.33 -6.57 4.76
N PRO A 50 -27.04 -7.65 4.01
CA PRO A 50 -26.98 -7.61 2.54
C PRO A 50 -28.18 -6.88 1.88
N ASP A 51 -29.41 -7.19 2.29
CA ASP A 51 -30.62 -6.59 1.70
C ASP A 51 -30.77 -5.09 2.02
N GLU A 52 -30.38 -4.68 3.22
CA GLU A 52 -30.38 -3.27 3.63
C GLU A 52 -29.36 -2.47 2.81
N LEU A 53 -28.18 -3.05 2.57
CA LEU A 53 -27.14 -2.44 1.76
C LEU A 53 -27.59 -2.28 0.29
N VAL A 54 -28.23 -3.31 -0.28
CA VAL A 54 -28.80 -3.22 -1.64
C VAL A 54 -29.88 -2.12 -1.71
N ASN A 55 -30.77 -2.05 -0.72
CA ASN A 55 -31.80 -1.01 -0.66
C ASN A 55 -31.21 0.40 -0.50
N PHE A 56 -30.12 0.54 0.26
CA PHE A 56 -29.36 1.79 0.31
C PHE A 56 -28.87 2.19 -1.09
N TYR A 57 -28.24 1.30 -1.85
CA TYR A 57 -27.75 1.62 -3.20
C TYR A 57 -28.87 1.95 -4.20
N LYS A 58 -30.06 1.37 -4.04
CA LYS A 58 -31.25 1.75 -4.81
C LYS A 58 -31.72 3.19 -4.56
N GLN A 59 -31.35 3.78 -3.42
CA GLN A 59 -31.86 5.10 -2.99
C GLN A 59 -30.76 6.14 -2.75
N VAL A 60 -29.49 5.74 -2.76
CA VAL A 60 -28.34 6.60 -2.48
C VAL A 60 -28.41 7.90 -3.30
N PRO A 61 -28.38 9.08 -2.65
CA PRO A 61 -28.51 10.36 -3.32
C PRO A 61 -27.15 10.79 -3.86
N ILE A 62 -26.81 10.31 -5.06
CA ILE A 62 -25.65 10.79 -5.80
C ILE A 62 -26.18 11.88 -6.73
N GLY A 63 -25.79 13.14 -6.47
CA GLY A 63 -26.14 14.26 -7.34
C GLY A 63 -25.46 14.15 -8.71
N GLU A 64 -25.45 15.26 -9.46
CA GLU A 64 -24.71 15.31 -10.72
C GLU A 64 -23.20 15.18 -10.45
N VAL A 65 -22.60 14.10 -10.96
CA VAL A 65 -21.17 13.75 -10.85
C VAL A 65 -20.69 13.08 -12.14
N ASP A 66 -19.38 13.12 -12.38
CA ASP A 66 -18.73 12.51 -13.54
C ASP A 66 -18.34 11.03 -13.30
N ALA A 67 -18.21 10.62 -12.04
CA ALA A 67 -17.86 9.24 -11.67
C ALA A 67 -18.29 8.89 -10.24
N ILE A 68 -18.40 7.59 -9.98
CA ILE A 68 -18.61 7.03 -8.65
C ILE A 68 -17.39 6.18 -8.30
N LEU A 69 -16.72 6.47 -7.19
CA LEU A 69 -15.56 5.73 -6.70
C LEU A 69 -15.87 5.10 -5.34
N ALA A 70 -15.92 3.77 -5.30
CA ALA A 70 -16.03 3.04 -4.05
C ALA A 70 -14.66 2.93 -3.36
N MET A 71 -14.60 3.44 -2.13
CA MET A 71 -13.44 3.38 -1.26
C MET A 71 -13.62 2.26 -0.25
N GLY A 72 -12.68 1.33 -0.27
CA GLY A 72 -12.76 0.07 0.43
C GLY A 72 -12.04 -0.97 -0.41
N LEU A 73 -11.08 -1.67 0.20
CA LEU A 73 -10.23 -2.58 -0.54
C LEU A 73 -11.08 -3.67 -1.22
N ARG A 74 -11.14 -3.66 -2.56
CA ARG A 74 -11.94 -4.59 -3.37
C ARG A 74 -13.45 -4.53 -3.05
N TYR A 75 -13.98 -3.36 -2.71
CA TYR A 75 -15.34 -3.17 -2.20
C TYR A 75 -16.41 -3.98 -2.94
N PHE A 76 -16.54 -3.83 -4.27
CA PHE A 76 -17.58 -4.50 -5.06
C PHE A 76 -17.39 -6.02 -5.20
N THR A 77 -16.24 -6.55 -4.80
CA THR A 77 -16.03 -8.01 -4.72
C THR A 77 -16.50 -8.61 -3.41
N THR A 78 -16.73 -7.77 -2.41
CA THR A 78 -17.08 -8.19 -1.03
C THR A 78 -18.55 -7.97 -0.69
N VAL A 79 -19.26 -7.15 -1.47
CA VAL A 79 -20.67 -6.84 -1.27
C VAL A 79 -21.54 -7.58 -2.30
N PRO A 80 -22.87 -7.69 -2.07
CA PRO A 80 -23.79 -8.29 -3.05
C PRO A 80 -23.70 -7.62 -4.42
N LYS A 81 -23.76 -8.42 -5.49
CA LYS A 81 -23.64 -7.93 -6.88
C LYS A 81 -24.75 -6.95 -7.25
N GLU A 82 -25.89 -7.10 -6.59
CA GLU A 82 -27.08 -6.27 -6.68
C GLU A 82 -26.79 -4.81 -6.27
N CYS A 83 -25.76 -4.55 -5.45
CA CYS A 83 -25.33 -3.19 -5.11
C CYS A 83 -24.78 -2.45 -6.34
N TYR A 84 -23.91 -3.11 -7.11
CA TYR A 84 -23.39 -2.56 -8.37
C TYR A 84 -24.51 -2.42 -9.41
N GLN A 85 -25.38 -3.42 -9.54
CA GLN A 85 -26.51 -3.36 -10.46
C GLN A 85 -27.45 -2.19 -10.14
N ALA A 86 -27.80 -1.98 -8.87
CA ALA A 86 -28.63 -0.86 -8.44
C ALA A 86 -28.00 0.51 -8.76
N LEU A 87 -26.68 0.64 -8.61
CA LEU A 87 -25.96 1.85 -9.04
C LEU A 87 -26.00 2.00 -10.55
N LYS A 88 -25.76 0.93 -11.31
CA LYS A 88 -25.68 0.99 -12.78
C LYS A 88 -27.04 1.27 -13.43
N GLU A 89 -28.13 0.74 -12.86
CA GLU A 89 -29.49 1.04 -13.30
C GLU A 89 -29.84 2.53 -13.15
N ARG A 90 -29.38 3.16 -12.06
CA ARG A 90 -29.64 4.58 -11.78
C ARG A 90 -28.68 5.52 -12.52
N TYR A 91 -27.45 5.08 -12.72
CA TYR A 91 -26.38 5.87 -13.34
C TYR A 91 -25.75 5.11 -14.52
N PRO A 92 -26.53 4.79 -15.58
CA PRO A 92 -26.06 3.94 -16.67
C PRO A 92 -24.86 4.53 -17.42
N ASN A 93 -24.78 5.86 -17.44
CA ASN A 93 -23.77 6.62 -18.17
C ASN A 93 -22.54 7.02 -17.34
N LEU A 94 -22.47 6.60 -16.07
CA LEU A 94 -21.34 6.93 -15.21
C LEU A 94 -20.40 5.72 -15.03
N PRO A 95 -19.08 5.94 -14.98
CA PRO A 95 -18.14 4.92 -14.56
C PRO A 95 -18.28 4.67 -13.05
N ILE A 96 -18.57 3.43 -12.69
CA ILE A 96 -18.55 2.94 -11.32
C ILE A 96 -17.19 2.28 -11.09
N CYS A 97 -16.38 2.86 -10.23
CA CYS A 97 -14.99 2.50 -10.00
C CYS A 97 -14.80 1.94 -8.59
N GLN A 98 -13.72 1.18 -8.40
CA GLN A 98 -13.23 0.83 -7.06
C GLN A 98 -11.72 0.88 -6.98
N ILE A 99 -11.21 0.90 -5.75
CA ILE A 99 -9.81 0.68 -5.44
C ILE A 99 -9.53 -0.81 -5.25
N TYR A 100 -8.42 -1.31 -5.80
CA TYR A 100 -8.03 -2.71 -5.76
C TYR A 100 -6.51 -2.84 -5.51
N ASP A 101 -6.08 -3.66 -4.55
CA ASP A 101 -4.66 -3.85 -4.21
C ASP A 101 -3.91 -4.71 -5.23
N GLY A 102 -4.58 -5.68 -5.84
CA GLY A 102 -4.06 -6.51 -6.93
C GLY A 102 -4.59 -6.08 -8.29
N SER A 103 -4.85 -7.07 -9.14
CA SER A 103 -5.64 -6.89 -10.35
C SER A 103 -6.53 -8.10 -10.63
N LEU A 104 -7.43 -7.93 -11.59
CA LEU A 104 -8.33 -8.97 -12.04
C LEU A 104 -8.12 -9.31 -13.51
N LEU A 105 -8.44 -10.54 -13.90
CA LEU A 105 -8.52 -10.89 -15.31
C LEU A 105 -9.77 -10.27 -15.96
N ASP A 106 -10.88 -10.23 -15.22
CA ASP A 106 -12.20 -9.78 -15.68
C ASP A 106 -12.83 -8.77 -14.71
N SER A 107 -13.97 -8.17 -15.07
CA SER A 107 -14.72 -7.29 -14.16
C SER A 107 -15.24 -8.07 -12.94
N SER A 108 -15.25 -7.40 -11.79
CA SER A 108 -15.75 -7.92 -10.53
C SER A 108 -16.82 -7.01 -9.93
N GLY A 109 -17.79 -6.60 -10.74
CA GLY A 109 -18.88 -5.73 -10.28
C GLY A 109 -18.51 -4.25 -10.24
N CYS A 110 -17.70 -3.80 -11.19
CA CYS A 110 -17.43 -2.38 -11.44
C CYS A 110 -16.97 -2.17 -12.90
N ASP A 111 -17.02 -0.93 -13.37
CA ASP A 111 -16.54 -0.54 -14.70
C ASP A 111 -15.00 -0.40 -14.73
N ILE A 112 -14.38 0.10 -13.66
CA ILE A 112 -12.92 0.32 -13.57
C ILE A 112 -12.39 -0.13 -12.19
N ASN A 113 -11.37 -0.98 -12.19
CA ASN A 113 -10.55 -1.24 -11.01
C ASN A 113 -9.32 -0.34 -11.06
N PHE A 114 -9.20 0.62 -10.15
CA PHE A 114 -7.95 1.35 -9.96
C PHE A 114 -7.00 0.48 -9.14
N THR A 115 -5.99 -0.07 -9.81
CA THR A 115 -5.11 -1.09 -9.24
C THR A 115 -3.82 -0.49 -8.69
N MET A 116 -3.43 -0.91 -7.49
CA MET A 116 -2.16 -0.48 -6.91
C MET A 116 -1.00 -1.35 -7.34
N ARG A 117 -1.23 -2.66 -7.54
CA ARG A 117 -0.24 -3.58 -8.07
C ARG A 117 -0.26 -3.62 -9.59
N ASN A 118 0.93 -3.65 -10.19
CA ASN A 118 1.08 -3.92 -11.62
C ASN A 118 1.23 -5.42 -11.89
N ASP A 119 0.17 -6.01 -12.43
CA ASP A 119 0.07 -7.44 -12.72
C ASP A 119 0.15 -7.76 -14.22
N ASP A 120 0.50 -6.78 -15.08
CA ASP A 120 0.55 -6.96 -16.54
C ASP A 120 1.43 -8.17 -16.92
N HIS A 121 2.52 -8.42 -16.17
CA HIS A 121 3.42 -9.55 -16.37
C HIS A 121 2.74 -10.93 -16.27
N ARG A 122 1.61 -11.04 -15.55
CA ARG A 122 0.82 -12.28 -15.42
C ARG A 122 -0.03 -12.57 -16.67
N TYR A 123 -0.14 -11.60 -17.57
CA TYR A 123 -1.00 -11.64 -18.76
C TYR A 123 -0.21 -11.17 -19.99
N PRO A 124 0.68 -12.00 -20.56
CA PRO A 124 1.52 -11.57 -21.68
C PRO A 124 0.70 -11.13 -22.90
N ILE A 125 1.20 -10.11 -23.61
CA ILE A 125 0.60 -9.63 -24.86
C ILE A 125 0.58 -10.78 -25.87
N GLY A 126 -0.57 -10.99 -26.54
CA GLY A 126 -0.76 -12.10 -27.47
C GLY A 126 -1.00 -13.46 -26.79
N GLY A 127 -1.10 -13.50 -25.45
CA GLY A 127 -1.46 -14.72 -24.72
C GLY A 127 -2.86 -15.23 -25.03
N GLU A 128 -3.11 -16.49 -24.66
CA GLU A 128 -4.37 -17.20 -24.93
C GLU A 128 -5.61 -16.44 -24.46
N ALA A 129 -6.74 -16.68 -25.13
CA ALA A 129 -8.06 -16.17 -24.77
C ALA A 129 -8.13 -14.64 -24.56
N ASN A 130 -7.27 -13.88 -25.25
CA ASN A 130 -7.16 -12.42 -25.14
C ASN A 130 -7.01 -11.93 -23.69
N ARG A 131 -6.34 -12.70 -22.83
CA ARG A 131 -6.25 -12.42 -21.39
C ARG A 131 -5.68 -11.03 -21.09
N TYR A 132 -4.66 -10.58 -21.82
CA TYR A 132 -4.13 -9.22 -21.68
C TYR A 132 -5.19 -8.15 -21.92
N ARG A 133 -5.95 -8.25 -23.02
CA ARG A 133 -7.00 -7.28 -23.34
C ARG A 133 -8.11 -7.26 -22.29
N ARG A 134 -8.53 -8.44 -21.81
CA ARG A 134 -9.53 -8.57 -20.74
C ARG A 134 -9.05 -7.91 -19.44
N HIS A 135 -7.79 -8.16 -19.08
CA HIS A 135 -7.16 -7.53 -17.93
C HIS A 135 -7.11 -5.99 -18.08
N LYS A 136 -6.56 -5.46 -19.17
CA LYS A 136 -6.45 -4.00 -19.39
C LYS A 136 -7.81 -3.30 -19.53
N ARG A 137 -8.85 -4.00 -19.98
CA ARG A 137 -10.20 -3.44 -20.07
C ARG A 137 -10.79 -3.11 -18.70
N ASN A 138 -10.47 -3.90 -17.68
CA ASN A 138 -11.10 -3.82 -16.36
C ASN A 138 -10.19 -3.19 -15.29
N ASN A 139 -8.90 -3.00 -15.57
CA ASN A 139 -7.92 -2.52 -14.60
C ASN A 139 -7.18 -1.31 -15.15
N TYR A 140 -7.00 -0.32 -14.29
CA TYR A 140 -6.23 0.89 -14.55
C TYR A 140 -5.21 1.04 -13.43
N TYR A 141 -3.94 0.78 -13.74
CA TYR A 141 -2.86 0.86 -12.75
C TYR A 141 -2.63 2.31 -12.31
N VAL A 142 -2.75 2.54 -11.00
CA VAL A 142 -2.52 3.83 -10.36
C VAL A 142 -1.27 3.83 -9.49
N GLY A 143 -0.82 2.67 -9.01
CA GLY A 143 0.38 2.54 -8.17
C GLY A 143 0.13 2.82 -6.68
N TRP A 144 1.22 3.10 -5.96
CA TRP A 144 1.24 3.28 -4.51
C TRP A 144 1.52 4.73 -4.11
N ALA A 145 1.20 5.10 -2.87
CA ALA A 145 1.54 6.41 -2.31
C ALA A 145 1.76 6.34 -0.80
N ALA A 146 2.57 7.28 -0.29
CA ALA A 146 2.74 7.54 1.13
C ALA A 146 2.69 9.04 1.41
N ASP A 147 2.45 9.41 2.68
CA ASP A 147 2.51 10.80 3.11
C ASP A 147 3.96 11.25 3.29
N GLN A 148 4.46 12.00 2.30
CA GLN A 148 5.81 12.55 2.31
C GLN A 148 6.00 13.71 3.30
N ASP A 149 4.93 14.34 3.77
CA ASP A 149 4.98 15.50 4.66
C ASP A 149 5.02 15.05 6.13
N LEU A 150 4.31 13.95 6.45
CA LEU A 150 4.37 13.32 7.77
C LEU A 150 5.57 12.36 7.90
N ILE A 151 5.90 11.61 6.85
CA ILE A 151 7.03 10.68 6.83
C ILE A 151 8.25 11.38 6.27
N ILE A 152 9.09 11.88 7.18
CA ILE A 152 10.26 12.69 6.88
C ILE A 152 11.55 11.88 7.02
N ASN A 153 12.64 12.41 6.49
CA ASN A 153 13.98 11.85 6.73
C ASN A 153 14.55 12.50 8.00
N ASN A 154 14.75 11.70 9.04
CA ASN A 154 15.28 12.10 10.33
C ASN A 154 16.13 10.96 10.97
N GLN A 155 16.86 10.24 10.14
CA GLN A 155 17.75 9.16 10.57
C GLN A 155 18.97 9.71 11.34
N PRO A 156 19.38 9.10 12.47
CA PRO A 156 20.56 9.55 13.22
C PRO A 156 21.87 9.25 12.48
N GLU A 157 22.88 10.11 12.61
CA GLU A 157 24.13 9.97 11.85
C GLU A 157 25.07 8.86 12.35
N ASP A 158 25.09 8.60 13.67
CA ASP A 158 26.09 7.74 14.33
C ASP A 158 25.56 6.37 14.77
N GLN A 159 24.25 6.13 14.61
CA GLN A 159 23.58 4.88 14.95
C GLN A 159 22.82 4.32 13.74
N LEU A 160 23.03 3.04 13.43
CA LEU A 160 22.26 2.37 12.39
C LEU A 160 20.91 1.91 12.97
N ASN A 161 19.83 2.54 12.54
CA ASN A 161 18.47 2.14 12.90
C ASN A 161 17.91 1.17 11.86
N ILE A 162 17.54 -0.03 12.30
CA ILE A 162 16.89 -1.05 11.46
C ILE A 162 15.48 -1.28 12.00
N PHE A 163 14.48 -1.09 11.14
CA PHE A 163 13.09 -1.42 11.45
C PHE A 163 12.71 -2.74 10.80
N VAL A 164 12.31 -3.69 11.63
CA VAL A 164 11.92 -5.04 11.24
C VAL A 164 10.41 -5.14 11.24
N ASP A 165 9.85 -5.62 10.14
CA ASP A 165 8.41 -5.80 10.01
C ASP A 165 7.90 -6.87 11.00
N HIS A 166 6.59 -6.95 11.10
CA HIS A 166 5.94 -7.87 12.02
C HIS A 166 6.10 -9.33 11.60
N PRO A 167 6.06 -10.28 12.56
CA PRO A 167 5.95 -11.68 12.23
C PRO A 167 4.66 -11.98 11.45
N CYS A 168 4.67 -13.02 10.63
CA CYS A 168 3.52 -13.39 9.83
C CYS A 168 2.29 -13.69 10.72
N PHE A 169 1.12 -13.31 10.22
CA PHE A 169 -0.14 -13.72 10.82
C PHE A 169 -0.39 -15.22 10.61
N GLY A 170 -0.59 -15.94 11.71
CA GLY A 170 -0.90 -17.37 11.68
C GLY A 170 0.28 -18.27 11.30
N VAL A 171 0.07 -19.59 11.37
CA VAL A 171 1.14 -20.60 11.29
C VAL A 171 1.45 -21.09 9.86
N ALA A 172 0.69 -20.62 8.86
CA ALA A 172 0.64 -21.25 7.53
C ALA A 172 1.59 -20.65 6.49
N GLN A 173 2.24 -19.52 6.78
CA GLN A 173 3.12 -18.84 5.84
C GLN A 173 4.56 -18.86 6.34
N SER A 174 5.50 -18.79 5.39
CA SER A 174 6.92 -18.72 5.70
C SER A 174 7.28 -17.39 6.35
N ASP A 175 7.63 -17.44 7.62
CA ASP A 175 8.18 -16.30 8.39
C ASP A 175 9.72 -16.37 8.41
N ARG A 176 10.39 -15.22 8.26
CA ARG A 176 11.85 -15.08 8.29
C ARG A 176 12.35 -14.18 9.42
N THR A 177 11.47 -13.73 10.30
CA THR A 177 11.75 -12.81 11.39
C THR A 177 12.93 -13.28 12.23
N LEU A 178 12.92 -14.54 12.70
CA LEU A 178 13.99 -15.05 13.56
C LEU A 178 15.35 -15.06 12.85
N GLU A 179 15.39 -15.51 11.60
CA GLU A 179 16.62 -15.54 10.78
C GLU A 179 17.18 -14.13 10.57
N ILE A 180 16.29 -13.17 10.30
CA ILE A 180 16.62 -11.75 10.15
C ILE A 180 17.22 -11.20 11.45
N LEU A 181 16.56 -11.41 12.59
CA LEU A 181 17.03 -10.91 13.88
C LEU A 181 18.39 -11.52 14.28
N LEU A 182 18.62 -12.80 13.97
CA LEU A 182 19.92 -13.44 14.17
C LEU A 182 21.02 -12.80 13.29
N ASN A 183 20.73 -12.50 12.03
CA ASN A 183 21.69 -11.81 11.15
C ASN A 183 22.00 -10.38 11.64
N ILE A 184 20.99 -9.66 12.12
CA ILE A 184 21.17 -8.30 12.64
C ILE A 184 21.98 -8.32 13.95
N ARG A 185 21.80 -9.34 14.80
CA ARG A 185 22.65 -9.55 15.98
C ARG A 185 24.12 -9.68 15.60
N GLU A 186 24.43 -10.50 14.59
CA GLU A 186 25.81 -10.65 14.13
C GLU A 186 26.37 -9.34 13.54
N LEU A 187 25.55 -8.58 12.81
CA LEU A 187 25.90 -7.22 12.38
C LEU A 187 26.25 -6.32 13.56
N GLY A 188 25.42 -6.31 14.62
CA GLY A 188 25.62 -5.48 15.81
C GLY A 188 26.99 -5.69 16.47
N ARG A 189 27.57 -6.89 16.38
CA ARG A 189 28.90 -7.21 16.91
C ARG A 189 30.05 -6.63 16.08
N LYS A 190 29.83 -6.35 14.80
CA LYS A 190 30.88 -5.91 13.85
C LYS A 190 30.66 -4.50 13.28
N ILE A 191 29.51 -3.87 13.51
CA ILE A 191 29.10 -2.62 12.84
C ILE A 191 30.15 -1.51 12.89
N SER A 192 30.78 -1.30 14.04
CA SER A 192 31.79 -0.26 14.27
C SER A 192 33.12 -0.51 13.54
N LYS A 193 33.33 -1.73 13.05
CA LYS A 193 34.52 -2.11 12.26
C LYS A 193 34.28 -2.02 10.76
N ILE A 194 33.03 -2.09 10.33
CA ILE A 194 32.66 -2.23 8.90
C ILE A 194 31.88 -1.05 8.34
N SER A 195 31.61 -0.03 9.17
CA SER A 195 30.81 1.12 8.75
C SER A 195 31.11 2.35 9.61
N LYS A 196 30.49 3.49 9.24
CA LYS A 196 30.53 4.73 10.03
C LYS A 196 29.72 4.67 11.33
N TYR A 197 28.82 3.69 11.47
CA TYR A 197 27.90 3.61 12.62
C TYR A 197 28.57 2.97 13.82
N ARG A 198 28.30 3.50 15.02
CA ARG A 198 28.88 3.03 16.28
C ARG A 198 28.16 1.82 16.85
N ASN A 199 26.84 1.77 16.68
CA ASN A 199 25.98 0.69 17.14
C ASN A 199 24.78 0.49 16.20
N VAL A 200 24.00 -0.55 16.47
CA VAL A 200 22.74 -0.85 15.77
C VAL A 200 21.60 -0.75 16.78
N CYS A 201 20.57 0.03 16.45
CA CYS A 201 19.28 0.01 17.14
C CYS A 201 18.29 -0.73 16.27
N VAL A 202 17.58 -1.71 16.84
CA VAL A 202 16.58 -2.49 16.12
C VAL A 202 15.23 -2.23 16.73
N ARG A 203 14.28 -1.82 15.91
CA ARG A 203 12.87 -1.76 16.30
C ARG A 203 12.10 -2.82 15.53
N GLN A 204 11.09 -3.39 16.16
CA GLN A 204 10.22 -4.37 15.53
C GLN A 204 8.76 -3.95 15.66
N LEU A 205 8.01 -4.12 14.58
CA LEU A 205 6.57 -3.97 14.58
C LEU A 205 5.92 -5.20 15.23
N LEU A 206 5.15 -4.99 16.30
CA LEU A 206 4.38 -6.01 16.99
C LEU A 206 2.92 -5.58 17.06
N SER A 207 2.06 -6.46 17.58
CA SER A 207 0.62 -6.17 17.65
C SER A 207 0.33 -5.00 18.59
N GLY A 208 -0.05 -3.88 17.99
CA GLY A 208 -0.41 -2.64 18.68
C GLY A 208 0.77 -1.86 19.26
N ARG A 209 2.02 -2.23 18.95
CA ARG A 209 3.20 -1.50 19.44
C ARG A 209 4.42 -1.68 18.54
N VAL A 210 5.34 -0.71 18.61
CA VAL A 210 6.72 -0.88 18.13
C VAL A 210 7.61 -1.06 19.35
N GLU A 211 8.47 -2.07 19.31
CA GLU A 211 9.36 -2.40 20.42
C GLU A 211 10.83 -2.32 19.98
N GLU A 212 11.66 -1.71 20.82
CA GLU A 212 13.11 -1.72 20.63
C GLU A 212 13.68 -3.05 21.16
N LEU A 213 14.37 -3.79 20.31
CA LEU A 213 14.84 -5.13 20.62
C LEU A 213 16.22 -5.11 21.28
N ASP A 214 16.31 -5.75 22.44
CA ASP A 214 17.59 -6.04 23.08
C ASP A 214 18.25 -7.27 22.44
N LEU A 215 19.15 -7.01 21.48
CA LEU A 215 19.88 -8.05 20.76
C LEU A 215 20.82 -8.88 21.65
N SER A 216 21.04 -8.54 22.93
CA SER A 216 21.85 -9.35 23.85
C SER A 216 21.06 -10.51 24.49
N LYS A 217 19.73 -10.43 24.51
CA LYS A 217 18.84 -11.42 25.16
C LYS A 217 18.47 -12.59 24.24
N LYS A 218 17.80 -13.62 24.75
CA LYS A 218 17.23 -14.66 23.89
C LYS A 218 16.19 -14.04 22.95
N LEU A 219 16.32 -14.27 21.64
CA LEU A 219 15.33 -13.82 20.65
C LEU A 219 14.18 -14.82 20.61
N SER A 220 12.97 -14.30 20.52
CA SER A 220 11.75 -15.06 20.31
C SER A 220 10.85 -14.30 19.35
N VAL A 221 10.04 -15.04 18.60
CA VAL A 221 9.04 -14.49 17.70
C VAL A 221 7.68 -14.63 18.36
N GLU A 222 7.01 -13.50 18.60
CA GLU A 222 5.64 -13.47 19.12
C GLU A 222 4.63 -13.67 17.98
N LEU A 223 3.44 -14.17 18.32
CA LEU A 223 2.34 -14.23 17.37
C LEU A 223 1.78 -12.82 17.11
N TYR A 224 1.53 -12.51 15.85
CA TYR A 224 0.95 -11.24 15.45
C TYR A 224 -0.58 -11.31 15.35
N ASP A 225 -1.26 -10.50 16.16
CA ASP A 225 -2.73 -10.30 16.35
C ASP A 225 -3.27 -9.07 15.58
N ARG A 226 -2.49 -8.45 14.68
CA ARG A 226 -2.96 -7.35 13.80
C ARG A 226 -3.58 -6.14 14.52
N LYS A 227 -3.34 -5.96 15.82
CA LYS A 227 -3.69 -4.72 16.52
C LYS A 227 -2.94 -3.57 15.85
N GLY A 228 -3.70 -2.58 15.37
CA GLY A 228 -3.14 -1.42 14.69
C GLY A 228 -2.38 -0.50 15.62
N ILE A 229 -1.51 0.32 15.04
CA ILE A 229 -0.81 1.43 15.70
C ILE A 229 -1.25 2.70 14.97
N PRO A 230 -1.45 3.82 15.67
CA PRO A 230 -1.70 5.11 15.03
C PRO A 230 -0.63 5.43 13.98
N PHE A 231 -1.07 5.93 12.82
CA PHE A 231 -0.18 6.14 11.69
C PHE A 231 0.93 7.17 11.98
N ASP A 232 0.64 8.19 12.78
CA ASP A 232 1.61 9.21 13.20
C ASP A 232 2.70 8.67 14.12
N GLU A 233 2.40 7.66 14.94
CA GLU A 233 3.41 6.93 15.72
C GLU A 233 4.32 6.08 14.81
N LEU A 234 3.72 5.36 13.85
CA LEU A 234 4.48 4.59 12.86
C LEU A 234 5.36 5.49 11.99
N ALA A 235 4.85 6.66 11.58
CA ALA A 235 5.60 7.65 10.80
C ALA A 235 6.89 8.09 11.51
N LYS A 236 6.87 8.26 12.83
CA LYS A 236 8.08 8.58 13.62
C LYS A 236 9.12 7.46 13.56
N VAL A 237 8.66 6.20 13.61
CA VAL A 237 9.56 5.04 13.52
C VAL A 237 10.18 4.96 12.12
N TYR A 238 9.36 5.06 11.07
CA TYR A 238 9.85 5.10 9.69
C TYR A 238 10.88 6.21 9.50
N SER A 239 10.57 7.42 9.99
CA SER A 239 11.41 8.62 9.81
C SER A 239 12.81 8.49 10.40
N THR A 240 13.01 7.59 11.36
CA THR A 240 14.31 7.38 12.00
C THR A 240 15.03 6.14 11.50
N SER A 241 14.42 5.36 10.61
CA SER A 241 14.95 4.06 10.17
C SER A 241 15.81 4.20 8.92
N HIS A 242 16.99 3.59 8.93
CA HIS A 242 17.90 3.53 7.78
C HIS A 242 17.59 2.37 6.86
N ILE A 243 17.13 1.26 7.45
CA ILE A 243 16.84 0.01 6.77
C ILE A 243 15.46 -0.47 7.23
N PHE A 244 14.64 -0.90 6.29
CA PHE A 244 13.38 -1.59 6.56
C PHE A 244 13.49 -3.05 6.08
N MET A 245 13.27 -3.99 6.99
CA MET A 245 13.40 -5.43 6.75
C MET A 245 12.02 -6.07 6.64
N VAL A 246 11.67 -6.56 5.45
CA VAL A 246 10.47 -7.39 5.26
C VAL A 246 10.72 -8.78 5.83
N THR A 247 9.74 -9.35 6.53
CA THR A 247 9.89 -10.62 7.25
C THR A 247 9.11 -11.78 6.63
N HIS A 248 8.12 -11.51 5.77
CA HIS A 248 7.23 -12.51 5.20
C HIS A 248 6.66 -12.06 3.86
N SER A 249 5.91 -12.94 3.18
CA SER A 249 5.28 -12.60 1.92
C SER A 249 4.18 -11.56 2.13
N GLU A 250 4.37 -10.41 1.51
CA GLU A 250 3.53 -9.23 1.74
C GLU A 250 2.26 -9.25 0.87
N SER A 251 1.10 -9.10 1.51
CA SER A 251 -0.16 -8.99 0.76
C SER A 251 -0.33 -7.63 0.08
N VAL A 252 -0.03 -6.53 0.78
CA VAL A 252 -0.31 -5.16 0.31
C VAL A 252 0.98 -4.35 0.21
N GLY A 253 1.80 -4.30 1.26
CA GLY A 253 3.12 -3.67 1.21
C GLY A 253 3.20 -2.17 1.40
N GLN A 254 2.16 -1.58 1.97
CA GLN A 254 2.11 -0.16 2.24
C GLN A 254 3.29 0.29 3.13
N SER A 255 3.68 -0.53 4.11
CA SER A 255 4.83 -0.30 5.00
C SER A 255 6.17 -0.12 4.26
N ILE A 256 6.36 -0.80 3.14
CA ILE A 256 7.57 -0.69 2.30
C ILE A 256 7.66 0.72 1.70
N ILE A 257 6.55 1.19 1.14
CA ILE A 257 6.47 2.49 0.47
C ILE A 257 6.65 3.61 1.50
N GLU A 258 6.05 3.45 2.68
CA GLU A 258 6.18 4.39 3.81
C GLU A 258 7.62 4.45 4.33
N ALA A 259 8.25 3.31 4.62
CA ALA A 259 9.63 3.27 5.07
C ALA A 259 10.61 3.85 4.04
N ALA A 260 10.44 3.50 2.76
CA ALA A 260 11.26 4.03 1.68
C ALA A 260 11.07 5.54 1.49
N THR A 261 9.83 6.03 1.64
CA THR A 261 9.52 7.47 1.63
C THR A 261 10.27 8.19 2.75
N ALA A 262 10.44 7.57 3.92
CA ALA A 262 11.27 8.10 5.01
C ALA A 262 12.77 8.13 4.69
N GLY A 263 13.23 7.40 3.66
CA GLY A 263 14.64 7.24 3.32
C GLY A 263 15.22 5.87 3.66
N SER A 264 14.42 4.91 4.14
CA SER A 264 14.93 3.57 4.40
C SER A 264 15.34 2.86 3.11
N LEU A 265 16.46 2.14 3.15
CA LEU A 265 16.77 1.09 2.19
C LEU A 265 15.89 -0.13 2.51
N VAL A 266 15.16 -0.64 1.52
CA VAL A 266 14.28 -1.80 1.71
C VAL A 266 15.06 -3.09 1.48
N LEU A 267 15.07 -3.97 2.47
CA LEU A 267 15.63 -5.31 2.32
C LEU A 267 14.49 -6.33 2.30
N SER A 268 14.38 -7.05 1.19
CA SER A 268 13.34 -8.06 0.98
C SER A 268 13.96 -9.45 0.89
N PRO A 269 13.52 -10.43 1.69
CA PRO A 269 13.82 -11.83 1.40
C PRO A 269 13.31 -12.20 -0.01
N ILE A 270 13.99 -13.16 -0.64
CA ILE A 270 13.60 -13.66 -1.97
C ILE A 270 12.12 -14.08 -1.98
N GLY A 271 11.36 -13.53 -2.92
CA GLY A 271 9.94 -13.86 -3.14
C GLY A 271 8.96 -13.28 -2.12
N CYS A 272 9.40 -12.43 -1.19
CA CYS A 272 8.50 -11.82 -0.19
C CYS A 272 7.76 -10.59 -0.71
N VAL A 273 8.32 -9.86 -1.67
CA VAL A 273 7.75 -8.62 -2.19
C VAL A 273 7.60 -8.70 -3.70
N ASN A 274 6.46 -8.25 -4.22
CA ASN A 274 6.21 -8.18 -5.66
C ASN A 274 7.11 -7.13 -6.31
N GLN A 275 7.58 -7.43 -7.52
CA GLN A 275 8.55 -6.60 -8.23
C GLN A 275 8.05 -5.17 -8.49
N ASP A 276 6.76 -4.99 -8.75
CA ASP A 276 6.16 -3.67 -9.01
C ASP A 276 6.37 -2.66 -7.86
N ARG A 277 6.45 -3.15 -6.62
CA ARG A 277 6.74 -2.32 -5.45
C ARG A 277 8.23 -2.05 -5.36
N LEU A 278 9.06 -3.09 -5.54
CA LEU A 278 10.52 -2.97 -5.53
C LEU A 278 11.04 -2.02 -6.62
N ASP A 279 10.37 -1.94 -7.77
CA ASP A 279 10.73 -1.04 -8.87
C ASP A 279 10.54 0.45 -8.53
N THR A 280 9.78 0.77 -7.48
CA THR A 280 9.47 2.15 -7.07
C THR A 280 10.23 2.63 -5.84
N VAL A 281 11.06 1.76 -5.26
CA VAL A 281 11.87 2.06 -4.06
C VAL A 281 13.29 1.53 -4.23
N ARG A 282 14.27 2.13 -3.55
CA ARG A 282 15.60 1.53 -3.50
C ARG A 282 15.54 0.30 -2.60
N SER A 283 15.88 -0.85 -3.16
CA SER A 283 15.76 -2.14 -2.47
C SER A 283 16.88 -3.11 -2.83
N ILE A 284 17.13 -4.07 -1.94
CA ILE A 284 18.01 -5.22 -2.19
C ILE A 284 17.26 -6.49 -1.80
N VAL A 285 17.21 -7.45 -2.72
CA VAL A 285 16.69 -8.78 -2.45
C VAL A 285 17.79 -9.63 -1.80
N VAL A 286 17.51 -10.23 -0.65
CA VAL A 286 18.51 -10.92 0.18
C VAL A 286 18.14 -12.38 0.44
N ASP A 287 19.16 -13.22 0.62
CA ASP A 287 19.03 -14.50 1.30
C ASP A 287 19.16 -14.26 2.81
N THR A 288 18.11 -14.54 3.57
CA THR A 288 18.07 -14.32 5.02
C THR A 288 19.01 -15.24 5.79
N LYS A 289 19.52 -16.32 5.18
CA LYS A 289 20.52 -17.18 5.81
C LYS A 289 21.91 -16.56 5.80
N LEU A 290 22.19 -15.67 4.86
CA LEU A 290 23.50 -15.04 4.70
C LEU A 290 23.37 -13.63 4.12
N ILE A 291 23.16 -12.65 4.99
CA ILE A 291 23.06 -11.25 4.59
C ILE A 291 24.47 -10.65 4.46
N GLN A 292 24.82 -10.17 3.27
CA GLN A 292 26.09 -9.49 2.97
C GLN A 292 26.05 -8.03 3.43
N TRP A 293 26.15 -7.81 4.74
CA TRP A 293 25.96 -6.50 5.36
C TRP A 293 26.92 -5.43 4.87
N GLU A 294 28.19 -5.75 4.67
CA GLU A 294 29.21 -4.82 4.18
C GLU A 294 28.77 -4.18 2.86
N ALA A 295 28.32 -4.99 1.89
CA ALA A 295 27.82 -4.50 0.62
C ALA A 295 26.52 -3.71 0.78
N ILE A 296 25.59 -4.17 1.64
CA ILE A 296 24.32 -3.48 1.89
C ILE A 296 24.53 -2.07 2.44
N LEU A 297 25.48 -1.91 3.36
CA LEU A 297 25.73 -0.63 4.04
C LEU A 297 26.23 0.46 3.08
N GLU A 298 26.83 0.08 1.95
CA GLU A 298 27.21 1.01 0.88
C GLU A 298 26.01 1.65 0.17
N PHE A 299 24.84 1.00 0.22
CA PHE A 299 23.59 1.49 -0.39
C PHE A 299 22.69 2.25 0.60
N VAL A 300 23.10 2.39 1.86
CA VAL A 300 22.34 3.15 2.86
C VAL A 300 22.57 4.65 2.64
N ASP A 301 21.69 5.24 1.83
CA ASP A 301 21.65 6.68 1.55
C ASP A 301 20.22 7.21 1.74
N PRO A 302 19.91 7.73 2.94
CA PRO A 302 18.54 8.17 3.26
C PRO A 302 17.97 9.22 2.30
N LEU A 303 18.80 10.14 1.79
CA LEU A 303 18.34 11.20 0.89
C LEU A 303 18.04 10.64 -0.49
N SER A 304 18.95 9.84 -1.05
CA SER A 304 18.77 9.23 -2.38
C SER A 304 17.61 8.22 -2.38
N ASN A 305 17.47 7.43 -1.32
CA ASN A 305 16.35 6.49 -1.12
C ASN A 305 15.02 7.22 -1.10
N ARG A 306 14.90 8.28 -0.28
CA ARG A 306 13.69 9.08 -0.17
C ARG A 306 13.32 9.74 -1.50
N ASN A 307 14.28 10.39 -2.16
CA ASN A 307 14.03 11.09 -3.41
C ASN A 307 13.46 10.14 -4.48
N PHE A 308 14.02 8.94 -4.59
CA PHE A 308 13.53 7.92 -5.51
C PHE A 308 12.12 7.42 -5.14
N ALA A 309 11.84 7.18 -3.86
CA ALA A 309 10.53 6.74 -3.42
C ALA A 309 9.45 7.81 -3.68
N VAL A 310 9.71 9.06 -3.27
CA VAL A 310 8.79 10.19 -3.39
C VAL A 310 8.45 10.52 -4.86
N SER A 311 9.43 10.44 -5.76
CA SER A 311 9.20 10.71 -7.18
C SER A 311 8.22 9.72 -7.83
N ASN A 312 8.05 8.53 -7.25
CA ASN A 312 7.23 7.47 -7.79
C ASN A 312 5.93 7.23 -7.00
N ASN A 313 5.92 7.51 -5.70
CA ASN A 313 4.90 7.07 -4.76
C ASN A 313 4.27 8.22 -3.96
N ASN A 314 3.58 9.14 -4.63
CA ASN A 314 2.89 10.24 -3.95
C ASN A 314 1.42 10.37 -4.39
N TRP A 315 0.61 10.94 -3.50
CA TRP A 315 -0.84 11.03 -3.68
C TRP A 315 -1.26 11.90 -4.87
N ASN A 316 -0.47 12.90 -5.26
CA ASN A 316 -0.78 13.71 -6.44
C ASN A 316 -0.69 12.86 -7.73
N LEU A 317 0.28 11.96 -7.83
CA LEU A 317 0.38 11.02 -8.94
C LEU A 317 -0.82 10.06 -8.98
N ILE A 318 -1.24 9.54 -7.82
CA ILE A 318 -2.42 8.67 -7.72
C ILE A 318 -3.67 9.42 -8.21
N ALA A 319 -3.92 10.62 -7.68
CA ALA A 319 -5.05 11.45 -8.07
C ALA A 319 -5.06 11.72 -9.58
N SER A 320 -3.92 12.13 -10.14
CA SER A 320 -3.76 12.36 -11.58
C SER A 320 -4.07 11.12 -12.42
N ARG A 321 -3.56 9.94 -12.01
CA ARG A 321 -3.82 8.67 -12.70
C ARG A 321 -5.28 8.26 -12.62
N ILE A 322 -5.95 8.46 -11.48
CA ILE A 322 -7.38 8.19 -11.31
C ILE A 322 -8.21 9.12 -12.21
N ILE A 323 -7.95 10.42 -12.20
CA ILE A 323 -8.63 11.40 -13.07
C ILE A 323 -8.49 11.00 -14.53
N LYS A 324 -7.26 10.67 -14.97
CA LYS A 324 -7.00 10.20 -16.33
C LYS A 324 -7.79 8.92 -16.65
N GLY A 325 -7.83 7.96 -15.72
CA GLY A 325 -8.55 6.71 -15.91
C GLY A 325 -10.06 6.90 -16.07
N VAL A 326 -10.65 7.83 -15.32
CA VAL A 326 -12.06 8.24 -15.47
C VAL A 326 -12.29 8.95 -16.80
N LEU A 327 -11.48 9.97 -17.15
CA LEU A 327 -11.67 10.76 -18.38
C LEU A 327 -11.56 9.92 -19.66
N GLN A 328 -10.73 8.89 -19.63
CA GLN A 328 -10.58 7.99 -20.76
C GLN A 328 -11.69 6.92 -20.80
N TRP A 329 -12.61 6.88 -19.82
CA TRP A 329 -13.68 5.90 -19.79
C TRP A 329 -14.72 6.19 -20.86
N ASP A 330 -14.78 5.26 -21.80
CA ASP A 330 -15.79 5.21 -22.82
C ASP A 330 -16.47 3.85 -22.73
N GLN A 331 -17.80 3.90 -22.74
CA GLN A 331 -18.68 2.74 -22.60
C GLN A 331 -18.51 1.75 -23.76
N ASN A 332 -17.99 2.23 -24.90
CA ASN A 332 -17.90 1.48 -26.16
C ASN A 332 -16.50 1.00 -26.51
N SER A 333 -15.43 1.50 -25.87
CA SER A 333 -14.07 1.11 -26.22
C SER A 333 -13.61 -0.11 -25.41
N GLY A 334 -13.74 -1.28 -26.04
CA GLY A 334 -13.00 -2.49 -25.65
C GLY A 334 -11.48 -2.38 -25.80
N ILE A 335 -10.89 -1.20 -25.96
CA ILE A 335 -9.45 -0.99 -26.19
C ILE A 335 -9.06 0.42 -25.68
N ARG A 336 -8.09 0.49 -24.78
CA ARG A 336 -7.24 1.67 -24.61
C ARG A 336 -5.80 1.29 -24.86
N TYR A 337 -5.19 1.88 -25.89
CA TYR A 337 -3.75 1.97 -26.04
C TYR A 337 -3.32 3.34 -25.53
N ASN A 338 -2.31 3.34 -24.65
CA ASN A 338 -1.18 4.26 -24.67
C ASN A 338 -0.11 3.66 -23.76
#